data_AF-A0A087U8Q0-F1
#
_entry.id   AF-A0A087U8Q0-F1
#
_cell.length_a   1.000
_cell.length_b   1.000
_cell.length_c   1.000
_cell.angle_alpha   90.00
_cell.angle_beta   90.00
_cell.angle_gamma   90.00
#
_symmetry.space_group_name_H-M   'P 1'
#
loop_
_entity.id
_entity.type
_entity.pdbx_description
1 polymer ?
#
loop_
_entity_poly.entity_id
_entity_poly.type
_entity_poly.pdbx_seq_one_letter_code
_entity_poly.pdbx_strand_id
1 'polypeptide(L)'
;MADKNIYYSDKYYDDKFEYRHVIVPKEIAKLIPKTHLMTENEWRSLGVQQSQGWIHYMIHDPEPHILLFRRPLQGPAPSQEEQAISDM
;
A
#
# COMPACT_ATOMS: atom_id res chain seq x y z
N MET A 1 -12.55 -21.90 -1.64
CA MET A 1 -12.88 -20.51 -1.27
C MET A 1 -11.88 -19.67 -2.02
N ALA A 2 -12.32 -18.75 -2.89
CA ALA A 2 -11.41 -18.02 -3.78
C ALA A 2 -10.29 -17.40 -2.94
N ASP A 3 -9.05 -17.82 -3.20
CA ASP A 3 -7.87 -17.22 -2.62
C ASP A 3 -7.93 -15.72 -2.91
N LYS A 4 -8.27 -14.95 -1.87
CA LYS A 4 -8.28 -13.50 -1.87
C LYS A 4 -6.82 -13.03 -1.88
N ASN A 5 -6.10 -13.35 -2.95
CA ASN A 5 -4.69 -13.02 -3.09
C ASN A 5 -4.58 -11.52 -3.32
N ILE A 6 -4.49 -10.79 -2.21
CA ILE A 6 -4.07 -9.41 -2.17
C ILE A 6 -2.57 -9.42 -2.47
N TYR A 7 -2.17 -8.69 -3.51
CA TYR A 7 -0.77 -8.53 -3.87
C TYR A 7 -0.19 -7.31 -3.16
N TYR A 8 1.05 -7.43 -2.68
CA TYR A 8 1.79 -6.38 -2.03
C TYR A 8 3.05 -6.13 -2.84
N SER A 9 3.26 -4.91 -3.30
CA SER A 9 4.49 -4.56 -4.02
C SER A 9 5.70 -4.59 -3.11
N ASP A 10 6.88 -4.60 -3.72
CA ASP A 10 8.10 -4.21 -3.03
C ASP A 10 8.02 -2.76 -2.55
N LYS A 11 8.85 -2.45 -1.55
CA LYS A 11 8.88 -1.11 -0.96
C LYS A 11 9.83 -0.24 -1.74
N TYR A 12 9.39 0.98 -2.00
CA TYR A 12 10.21 2.03 -2.59
C TYR A 12 10.22 3.24 -1.64
N TYR A 13 11.23 4.09 -1.75
CA TYR A 13 11.51 5.08 -0.71
C TYR A 13 11.85 6.44 -1.33
N ASP A 14 11.49 7.50 -0.62
CA ASP A 14 12.11 8.82 -0.80
C ASP A 14 12.86 9.20 0.50
N ASP A 15 13.30 10.45 0.61
CA ASP A 15 14.04 10.94 1.78
C ASP A 15 13.24 10.96 3.09
N LYS A 16 11.90 10.80 3.03
CA LYS A 16 10.98 11.03 4.16
C LYS A 16 10.06 9.85 4.45
N PHE A 17 9.70 9.06 3.45
CA PHE A 17 8.70 8.00 3.53
C PHE A 17 9.16 6.72 2.83
N GLU A 18 8.71 5.58 3.36
CA GLU A 18 8.62 4.33 2.61
C GLU A 18 7.21 4.19 2.02
N TYR A 19 7.14 3.63 0.82
CA TYR A 19 5.93 3.49 0.03
C TYR A 19 5.74 2.04 -0.39
N ARG A 20 4.49 1.68 -0.62
CA ARG A 20 4.08 0.39 -1.19
C ARG A 20 2.70 0.57 -1.79
N HIS A 21 2.43 -0.13 -2.88
CA HIS A 21 1.08 -0.28 -3.38
C HIS A 21 0.56 -1.69 -3.11
N VAL A 22 -0.74 -1.78 -2.84
CA VAL A 22 -1.43 -3.04 -2.59
C VAL A 22 -2.51 -3.20 -3.64
N ILE A 23 -2.50 -4.31 -4.35
CA ILE A 23 -3.49 -4.62 -5.37
C ILE A 23 -4.49 -5.59 -4.77
N VAL A 24 -5.73 -5.15 -4.63
CA VAL A 24 -6.81 -5.98 -4.08
C VAL A 24 -7.61 -6.66 -5.22
N PRO A 25 -8.19 -7.85 -4.97
CA PRO A 25 -9.13 -8.46 -5.89
C PRO A 25 -10.28 -7.52 -6.28
N LYS A 26 -10.79 -7.66 -7.51
CA LYS A 26 -11.91 -6.84 -8.05
C LYS A 26 -13.15 -6.85 -7.17
N GLU A 27 -13.38 -7.91 -6.41
CA GLU A 27 -14.51 -8.02 -5.48
C GLU A 27 -14.36 -7.08 -4.28
N ILE A 28 -13.14 -6.96 -3.74
CA ILE A 28 -12.80 -6.03 -2.65
C ILE A 28 -12.76 -4.60 -3.18
N ALA A 29 -12.30 -4.39 -4.42
CA ALA A 29 -12.18 -3.06 -5.01
C ALA A 29 -13.52 -2.31 -5.08
N LYS A 30 -14.65 -3.02 -5.17
CA LYS A 30 -16.00 -2.43 -5.14
C LYS A 30 -16.39 -1.84 -3.77
N LEU A 31 -15.71 -2.26 -2.71
CA LEU A 31 -15.96 -1.81 -1.33
C LEU A 31 -15.09 -0.60 -0.95
N ILE A 32 -14.11 -0.24 -1.78
CA ILE A 32 -13.22 0.89 -1.51
C ILE A 32 -13.99 2.21 -1.66
N PRO A 33 -13.96 3.09 -0.64
CA PRO A 33 -14.61 4.39 -0.73
C PRO A 33 -13.89 5.29 -1.73
N LYS A 34 -14.68 5.99 -2.56
CA LYS A 34 -14.18 7.00 -3.53
C LYS A 34 -14.16 8.41 -2.96
N THR A 35 -14.76 8.62 -1.79
CA THR A 35 -15.00 9.95 -1.23
C THR A 35 -13.94 10.40 -0.24
N HIS A 36 -13.14 9.47 0.30
CA HIS A 36 -12.14 9.75 1.33
C HIS A 36 -11.05 8.67 1.36
N LEU A 37 -9.93 9.03 1.98
CA LEU A 37 -8.84 8.10 2.27
C LEU A 37 -9.20 7.24 3.47
N MET A 38 -9.09 5.93 3.31
CA MET A 38 -9.29 4.94 4.39
C MET A 38 -8.31 5.10 5.56
N THR A 39 -8.86 5.04 6.77
CA THR A 39 -8.13 4.86 8.03
C THR A 39 -7.55 3.45 8.17
N GLU A 40 -6.64 3.25 9.15
CA GLU A 40 -6.06 1.93 9.44
C GLU A 40 -7.11 0.84 9.68
N ASN A 41 -8.17 1.16 10.41
CA ASN A 41 -9.23 0.20 10.69
C ASN A 41 -10.03 -0.17 9.44
N GLU A 42 -10.26 0.77 8.53
CA GLU A 42 -11.04 0.55 7.31
C GLU A 42 -10.30 -0.37 6.33
N TRP A 43 -9.04 -0.08 6.01
CA TRP A 43 -8.31 -0.94 5.08
C TRP A 43 -7.97 -2.31 5.68
N ARG A 44 -7.77 -2.41 7.01
CA ARG A 44 -7.64 -3.72 7.70
C ARG A 44 -8.92 -4.54 7.60
N SER A 45 -10.08 -3.89 7.69
CA SER A 45 -11.39 -4.57 7.55
C SER A 45 -11.63 -5.13 6.15
N LEU A 46 -10.97 -4.56 5.12
CA LEU A 46 -10.97 -5.12 3.75
C LEU A 46 -10.04 -6.33 3.60
N GLY A 47 -9.28 -6.69 4.64
CA GLY A 47 -8.35 -7.81 4.64
C GLY A 47 -6.91 -7.44 4.25
N VAL A 48 -6.60 -6.16 4.04
CA VAL A 48 -5.22 -5.71 3.82
C VAL A 48 -4.43 -5.88 5.12
N GLN A 49 -3.29 -6.57 5.05
CA GLN A 49 -2.44 -6.87 6.19
C GLN A 49 -1.06 -6.26 5.99
N GLN A 50 -0.71 -5.29 6.83
CA GLN A 50 0.60 -4.65 6.86
C GLN A 50 1.00 -4.39 8.32
N SER A 51 2.28 -4.08 8.56
CA SER A 51 2.74 -3.62 9.86
C SER A 51 2.09 -2.28 10.25
N GLN A 52 2.27 -1.83 11.49
CA GLN A 52 1.67 -0.58 11.95
C GLN A 52 2.27 0.65 11.23
N GLY A 53 1.46 1.71 11.10
CA GLY A 53 1.90 3.05 10.68
C GLY A 53 1.78 3.34 9.18
N TRP A 54 1.26 2.40 8.39
CA TRP A 54 0.96 2.65 6.97
C TRP A 54 -0.29 3.52 6.83
N ILE A 55 -0.16 4.56 6.00
CA ILE A 55 -1.18 5.57 5.74
C ILE A 55 -1.60 5.46 4.27
N HIS A 56 -2.89 5.22 4.02
CA HIS A 56 -3.45 5.34 2.69
C HIS A 56 -3.51 6.83 2.32
N TYR A 57 -2.65 7.27 1.40
CA TYR A 57 -2.36 8.70 1.22
C TYR A 57 -2.91 9.29 -0.08
N MET A 58 -3.33 8.46 -1.03
CA MET A 58 -3.84 8.88 -2.32
C MET A 58 -4.81 7.84 -2.88
N ILE A 59 -5.91 8.32 -3.48
CA ILE A 59 -6.84 7.49 -4.25
C ILE A 59 -6.39 7.52 -5.71
N HIS A 60 -6.25 6.35 -6.33
CA HIS A 60 -5.94 6.22 -7.75
C HIS A 60 -7.22 5.95 -8.55
N ASP A 61 -7.88 7.02 -9.00
CA ASP A 61 -9.19 6.96 -9.66
C ASP A 61 -9.26 6.03 -10.90
N PRO A 62 -8.25 5.99 -11.80
CA PRO A 62 -8.26 5.10 -12.94
C PRO A 62 -8.24 3.61 -12.56
N GLU A 63 -7.56 3.25 -11.47
CA GLU A 63 -7.39 1.86 -11.04
C GLU A 63 -7.71 1.72 -9.54
N PRO A 64 -9.00 1.70 -9.15
CA PRO A 64 -9.43 1.75 -7.75
C PRO A 64 -9.05 0.50 -6.94
N HIS A 65 -8.60 -0.55 -7.62
CA HIS A 65 -8.11 -1.78 -7.01
C HIS A 65 -6.65 -1.66 -6.54
N ILE A 66 -5.98 -0.54 -6.83
CA ILE A 66 -4.64 -0.22 -6.35
C ILE A 66 -4.76 0.76 -5.17
N LEU A 67 -4.31 0.31 -4.01
CA LEU A 67 -4.25 1.11 -2.79
C LEU A 67 -2.82 1.62 -2.57
N LEU A 68 -2.67 2.93 -2.42
CA LEU A 68 -1.38 3.58 -2.28
C LEU A 68 -1.08 3.91 -0.81
N PHE A 69 -0.05 3.27 -0.26
CA PHE A 69 0.35 3.45 1.12
C PHE A 69 1.71 4.16 1.24
N ARG A 70 1.85 4.97 2.28
CA ARG A 70 3.14 5.51 2.72
C ARG A 70 3.30 5.38 4.24
N ARG A 71 4.52 5.31 4.73
CA ARG A 71 4.84 5.34 6.16
C ARG A 71 6.10 6.20 6.38
N PRO A 72 6.14 7.09 7.40
CA PRO A 72 7.33 7.86 7.70
C PRO A 72 8.52 6.96 8.00
N LEU A 73 9.71 7.34 7.53
CA LEU A 73 10.94 6.62 7.85
C LEU A 73 11.28 6.77 9.33
N GLN A 74 11.75 5.68 9.95
CA GLN A 74 12.26 5.68 11.32
C GLN A 74 13.79 5.88 11.38
N GLY A 75 14.44 6.02 10.22
CA GLY A 75 15.88 6.15 10.06
C GLY A 75 16.23 6.72 8.68
N PRO A 76 17.51 6.74 8.30
CA PRO A 76 17.90 7.15 6.95
C PRO A 76 17.25 6.25 5.90
N ALA A 77 16.90 6.83 4.74
CA ALA A 77 16.42 6.06 3.60
C ALA A 77 17.48 5.04 3.14
N PRO A 78 17.08 3.85 2.66
CA PRO A 78 18.02 2.90 2.06
C PRO A 78 18.74 3.54 0.88
N SER A 79 20.02 3.21 0.69
CA SER A 79 20.79 3.65 -0.47
C SER A 79 20.17 3.17 -1.78
N GLN A 80 20.47 3.86 -2.89
CA GLN A 80 19.96 3.48 -4.21
C GLN A 80 20.36 2.05 -4.62
N GLU A 81 21.54 1.58 -4.18
CA GLU A 81 22.01 0.21 -4.43
C GLU A 81 21.16 -0.82 -3.66
N GLU A 82 20.84 -0.55 -2.39
CA GLU A 82 19.98 -1.42 -1.58
C GLU A 82 18.55 -1.50 -2.14
N GLN A 83 18.04 -0.39 -2.69
CA GLN A 83 16.73 -0.37 -3.35
C GLN A 83 16.76 -1.18 -4.66
N ALA A 84 17.78 -0.97 -5.50
CA ALA A 84 17.94 -1.71 -6.75
C ALA A 84 18.06 -3.22 -6.53
N ILE A 85 18.72 -3.66 -5.46
CA ILE A 85 18.80 -5.09 -5.11
C ILE A 85 17.44 -5.66 -4.70
N SER A 86 16.57 -4.86 -4.07
CA SER A 86 15.21 -5.30 -3.71
C SER A 86 14.29 -5.46 -4.93
N ASP A 87 14.59 -4.79 -6.04
CA ASP A 87 13.78 -4.77 -7.27
C ASP A 87 14.20 -5.84 -8.29
N MET A 88 15.27 -6.62 -8.02
CA MET A 88 15.81 -7.69 -8.88
C MET A 88 15.38 -9.09 -8.42
#